data_AF-A0A520EM03-F1
#
_entry.id   AF-A0A520EM03-F1
#
_cell.length_a   1.000
_cell.length_b   1.000
_cell.length_c   1.000
_cell.angle_alpha   90.00
_cell.angle_beta   90.00
_cell.angle_gamma   90.00
#
_symmetry.space_group_name_H-M   'P 1'
#
loop_
_entity.id
_entity.type
_entity.pdbx_description
1 polymer ?
#
loop_
_entity_poly.entity_id
_entity_poly.type
_entity_poly.pdbx_seq_one_letter_code
_entity_poly.pdbx_strand_id
1 'polypeptide(L)' 'AQPGDLVFGSWGPGGPGHVGIYAGNGQMVHAPTADDVVKEAPLLQSGMRARRMT' A
#
# COMPACT_ATOMS: atom_id res chain seq x y z
N ALA A 1 -2.21 6.02 -9.43
CA ALA A 1 -2.36 6.52 -8.04
C ALA A 1 -1.69 7.88 -7.96
N GLN A 2 -2.15 8.75 -7.08
CA GLN A 2 -1.50 10.02 -6.75
C GLN A 2 -1.31 10.12 -5.23
N PRO A 3 -0.37 10.95 -4.74
CA PRO A 3 -0.06 11.02 -3.32
C PRO A 3 -1.32 11.15 -2.45
N GLY A 4 -1.40 10.34 -1.40
CA GLY A 4 -2.55 10.26 -0.49
C GLY A 4 -3.59 9.20 -0.84
N ASP A 5 -3.53 8.56 -2.02
CA ASP A 5 -4.40 7.42 -2.32
C ASP A 5 -4.02 6.21 -1.43
N LEU A 6 -5.03 5.46 -0.96
CA LEU A 6 -4.77 4.16 -0.33
C LEU A 6 -4.40 3.13 -1.40
N VAL A 7 -3.40 2.30 -1.12
CA VAL A 7 -2.98 1.19 -1.99
C VAL A 7 -3.18 -0.14 -1.28
N PHE A 8 -3.80 -1.10 -1.98
CA PHE A 8 -4.20 -2.38 -1.43
C PHE A 8 -3.53 -3.52 -2.17
N GLY A 9 -2.92 -4.45 -1.44
CA GLY A 9 -2.19 -5.60 -1.97
C GLY A 9 -2.53 -6.91 -1.25
N SER A 10 -1.77 -7.97 -1.57
CA SER A 10 -1.95 -9.30 -0.97
C SER A 10 -3.38 -9.81 -1.09
N TRP A 11 -3.93 -9.79 -2.32
CA TRP A 11 -5.31 -10.17 -2.62
C TRP A 11 -5.53 -11.67 -2.41
N GLY A 12 -6.49 -12.03 -1.55
CA GLY A 12 -6.99 -13.38 -1.36
C GLY A 12 -8.51 -13.47 -1.53
N PRO A 13 -9.12 -14.64 -1.23
CA PRO A 13 -10.57 -14.85 -1.38
C PRO A 13 -11.43 -13.88 -0.57
N GLY A 14 -10.90 -13.34 0.53
CA GLY A 14 -11.58 -12.36 1.40
C GLY A 14 -11.29 -10.89 1.10
N GLY A 15 -10.52 -10.58 0.04
CA GLY A 15 -10.10 -9.22 -0.29
C GLY A 15 -8.62 -8.94 0.01
N PRO A 16 -8.23 -7.67 0.20
CA PRO A 16 -6.82 -7.28 0.35
C PRO A 16 -6.29 -7.58 1.76
N GLY A 17 -5.14 -8.23 1.84
CA GLY A 17 -4.45 -8.54 3.10
C GLY A 17 -3.46 -7.46 3.57
N HIS A 18 -3.14 -6.48 2.72
CA HIS A 18 -2.20 -5.40 3.05
C HIS A 18 -2.70 -4.05 2.53
N VAL A 19 -2.45 -2.98 3.30
CA VAL A 19 -2.76 -1.59 2.92
C VAL A 19 -1.57 -0.66 3.21
N GLY A 20 -1.41 0.36 2.37
CA GLY A 20 -0.49 1.48 2.58
C GLY A 20 -1.04 2.77 1.97
N ILE A 21 -0.30 3.87 2.13
CA ILE A 21 -0.63 5.18 1.54
C ILE A 21 0.39 5.46 0.44
N TYR A 22 -0.06 5.74 -0.78
CA TYR A 22 0.82 6.09 -1.88
C TYR A 22 1.48 7.45 -1.61
N ALA A 23 2.81 7.48 -1.64
CA ALA A 23 3.62 8.67 -1.35
C ALA A 23 4.07 9.40 -2.64
N GLY A 24 3.80 8.82 -3.81
CA GLY A 24 4.35 9.30 -5.09
C GLY A 24 5.57 8.49 -5.53
N ASN A 25 6.04 8.72 -6.76
CA ASN A 25 7.27 8.12 -7.30
C ASN A 25 7.38 6.59 -7.13
N GLY A 26 6.25 5.86 -7.18
CA GLY A 26 6.23 4.41 -6.98
C GLY A 26 6.49 3.95 -5.54
N GLN A 27 6.43 4.87 -4.56
CA GLN A 27 6.63 4.61 -3.13
C GLN A 27 5.31 4.63 -2.36
N MET A 28 5.30 3.95 -1.22
CA MET A 28 4.23 4.01 -0.23
C MET A 28 4.77 4.09 1.20
N VAL A 29 4.00 4.72 2.09
CA VAL A 29 4.19 4.61 3.54
C VAL A 29 3.31 3.47 4.03
N HIS A 30 3.89 2.52 4.77
CA HIS A 30 3.15 1.39 5.35
C HIS A 30 3.80 0.87 6.64
N ALA A 31 3.06 0.03 7.37
CA ALA A 31 3.56 -0.84 8.43
C ALA A 31 3.70 -2.27 7.86
N PRO A 32 4.91 -2.75 7.52
CA PRO A 32 5.09 -3.96 6.73
C PRO A 32 4.67 -5.24 7.43
N THR A 33 5.12 -5.44 8.67
CA THR A 33 4.85 -6.62 9.49
C THR A 33 4.85 -6.23 10.96
N ALA A 34 4.37 -7.13 11.83
CA ALA A 34 4.56 -6.97 13.27
C ALA A 34 6.06 -6.82 13.61
N ASP A 35 6.35 -6.07 14.67
CA ASP A 35 7.69 -5.74 15.17
C ASP A 35 8.59 -4.93 14.22
N ASP A 36 8.01 -4.34 13.17
CA ASP A 36 8.67 -3.37 12.30
C ASP A 36 8.04 -1.98 12.46
N VAL A 37 8.74 -0.95 12.00
CA VAL A 37 8.28 0.43 12.07
C VAL A 37 7.65 0.89 10.77
N VAL A 38 6.84 1.96 10.86
CA VAL A 38 6.34 2.66 9.69
C VAL A 38 7.52 3.19 8.88
N LYS A 39 7.52 2.90 7.58
CA LYS A 39 8.58 3.35 6.66
C LYS A 39 8.05 3.56 5.26
N GLU A 40 8.81 4.32 4.49
CA GLU A 40 8.66 4.41 3.05
C GLU A 40 9.33 3.23 2.37
N ALA A 41 8.61 2.59 1.44
CA ALA A 41 9.12 1.48 0.65
C ALA A 41 8.51 1.51 -0.76
N PRO A 42 9.16 0.86 -1.74
CA PRO A 42 8.57 0.66 -3.05
C PRO A 42 7.22 -0.05 -2.94
N LEU A 43 6.29 0.28 -3.84
CA LEU A 43 5.07 -0.50 -4.00
C LEU A 43 5.43 -1.98 -4.21
N LEU A 44 4.75 -2.87 -3.49
CA LEU A 44 4.90 -4.31 -3.69
C LEU A 44 4.54 -4.61 -5.16
N GLN A 45 5.54 -5.03 -5.93
CA GLN A 45 5.62 -4.83 -7.39
C GLN A 45 4.55 -5.55 -8.24
N SER A 46 3.65 -6.36 -7.67
CA SER A 46 2.59 -7.00 -8.44
C SER A 46 1.21 -6.91 -7.76
N GLY A 47 0.25 -6.33 -8.48
CA GLY A 47 -1.18 -6.43 -8.14
C GLY A 47 -1.73 -5.40 -7.14
N MET A 48 -0.95 -4.39 -6.71
CA MET A 48 -1.51 -3.34 -5.86
C MET A 48 -2.54 -2.50 -6.61
N ARG A 49 -3.69 -2.25 -5.98
CA ARG A 49 -4.77 -1.41 -6.52
C ARG A 49 -4.93 -0.17 -5.68
N ALA A 50 -5.07 0.98 -6.33
CA ALA A 50 -5.22 2.26 -5.65
C ALA A 50 -6.69 2.66 -5.51
N ARG A 51 -7.04 3.25 -4.37
CA ARG A 51 -8.33 3.87 -4.10
C ARG A 51 -8.12 5.25 -3.50
N ARG A 52 -8.68 6.26 -4.17
CA ARG A 52 -8.84 7.59 -3.62
C ARG A 52 -10.02 7.62 -2.65
N MET A 53 -9.80 8.16 -1.47
CA MET A 53 -10.88 8.53 -0.54
C MET A 53 -11.21 10.01 -0.77
N THR A 54 -12.49 10.33 -0.90
CA THR A 54 -13.03 11.68 -1.11
C THR A 54 -13.95 12.04 0.02
#